data_AF-A0A1H1PAF3-F1
#
_entry.id   AF-A0A1H1PAF3-F1
#
_cell.length_a   1.000
_cell.length_b   1.000
_cell.length_c   1.000
_cell.angle_alpha   90.00
_cell.angle_beta   90.00
_cell.angle_gamma   90.00
#
_symmetry.space_group_name_H-M   'P 1'
#
loop_
_entity.id
_entity.type
_entity.pdbx_description
1 polymer ?
#
loop_
_entity_poly.entity_id
_entity_poly.type
_entity_poly.pdbx_seq_one_letter_code
_entity_poly.pdbx_strand_id
1 'polypeptide(L)'
;MLDPSASAARLPVPSRPVGADDREPVEVRTEAVDGVVTPTQLLRDGRLWVVRAAAALPGPLVRWRVDATPGPGVPAVPLELSDQHGRWTLVEVSAAGTGSPSWS
;
A
#
# COMPACT_ATOMS: atom_id res chain seq x y z
N MET A 1 -9.55 12.99 49.57
CA MET A 1 -8.50 12.14 48.97
C MET A 1 -9.02 11.70 47.62
N LEU A 2 -8.71 12.46 46.57
CA LEU A 2 -9.17 12.20 45.21
C LEU A 2 -8.03 11.49 44.49
N ASP A 3 -8.31 10.27 44.03
CA ASP A 3 -7.43 9.46 43.19
C ASP A 3 -7.60 9.92 41.74
N PRO A 4 -6.59 10.52 41.09
CA PRO A 4 -6.64 10.76 39.66
C PRO A 4 -6.05 9.53 38.95
N SER A 5 -6.80 8.43 38.91
CA SER A 5 -6.59 7.39 37.90
C SER A 5 -7.01 7.97 36.55
N ALA A 6 -6.15 8.84 36.02
CA ALA A 6 -6.21 9.32 34.66
C ALA A 6 -5.94 8.09 33.78
N SER A 7 -7.04 7.44 33.37
CA SER A 7 -7.07 6.58 32.20
C SER A 7 -6.47 7.37 31.04
N ALA A 8 -5.21 7.10 30.74
CA ALA A 8 -4.59 7.52 29.49
C ALA A 8 -5.31 6.78 28.37
N ALA A 9 -6.43 7.38 27.91
CA ALA A 9 -7.05 7.03 26.64
C ALA A 9 -5.93 7.09 25.60
N ARG A 10 -5.56 5.92 25.07
CA ARG A 10 -4.65 5.84 23.92
C ARG A 10 -5.35 6.55 22.77
N LEU A 11 -5.00 7.82 22.59
CA LEU A 11 -5.42 8.60 21.45
C LEU A 11 -5.09 7.79 20.19
N PRO A 12 -5.99 7.72 19.20
CA PRO A 12 -5.65 7.13 17.91
C PRO A 12 -4.43 7.88 17.39
N VAL A 13 -3.32 7.16 17.20
CA VAL A 13 -2.09 7.73 16.63
C VAL A 13 -2.49 8.35 15.30
N PRO A 14 -2.34 9.67 15.10
CA PRO A 14 -2.63 10.27 13.81
C PRO A 14 -1.69 9.61 12.79
N SER A 15 -2.28 8.96 11.78
CA SER A 15 -1.57 8.44 10.62
C SER A 15 -0.64 9.54 10.14
N ARG A 16 0.67 9.36 10.33
CA ARG A 16 1.67 10.35 9.93
C ARG A 16 1.41 10.66 8.45
N PRO A 17 1.26 11.92 8.04
CA PRO A 17 1.16 12.24 6.63
C PRO A 17 2.43 11.70 5.99
N VAL A 18 2.27 10.71 5.11
CA VAL A 18 3.35 10.10 4.34
C VAL A 18 4.01 11.25 3.58
N GLY A 19 5.26 11.55 3.95
CA GLY A 19 5.99 12.66 3.34
C GLY A 19 6.24 12.36 1.87
N ALA A 20 6.41 13.40 1.06
CA ALA A 20 6.83 13.21 -0.33
C ALA A 20 8.16 12.44 -0.46
N ASP A 21 8.96 12.42 0.61
CA ASP A 21 10.24 11.70 0.78
C ASP A 21 10.10 10.18 1.01
N ASP A 22 8.94 9.67 1.41
CA ASP A 22 8.76 8.23 1.67
C ASP A 22 8.48 7.41 0.38
N ARG A 23 8.58 8.06 -0.79
CA ARG A 23 8.32 7.44 -2.10
C ARG A 23 9.57 6.73 -2.61
N GLU A 24 9.55 5.40 -2.53
CA GLU A 24 10.63 4.55 -3.01
C GLU A 24 10.45 4.26 -4.52
N PRO A 25 11.50 4.38 -5.36
CA PRO A 25 11.44 3.91 -6.73
C PRO A 25 11.32 2.38 -6.77
N VAL A 26 10.45 1.86 -7.63
CA VAL A 26 10.20 0.42 -7.75
C VAL A 26 10.03 0.04 -9.21
N GLU A 27 10.44 -1.16 -9.60
CA GLU A 27 10.02 -1.70 -10.90
C GLU A 27 8.70 -2.46 -10.75
N VAL A 28 7.74 -2.14 -11.60
CA VAL A 28 6.41 -2.78 -11.58
C VAL A 28 6.24 -3.59 -12.85
N ARG A 29 5.93 -4.87 -12.69
CA ARG A 29 5.45 -5.70 -13.79
C ARG A 29 3.93 -5.67 -13.80
N THR A 30 3.38 -5.43 -14.97
CA THR A 30 1.95 -5.34 -15.20
C THR A 30 1.50 -6.42 -16.17
N GLU A 31 0.23 -6.76 -16.08
CA GLU A 31 -0.46 -7.59 -17.06
C GLU A 31 -1.65 -6.81 -17.61
N ALA A 32 -1.92 -6.93 -18.91
CA ALA A 32 -3.07 -6.30 -19.54
C ALA A 32 -4.17 -7.35 -19.74
N VAL A 33 -5.29 -7.19 -19.04
CA VAL A 33 -6.49 -8.04 -19.19
C VAL A 33 -7.64 -7.13 -19.62
N ASP A 34 -8.26 -7.43 -20.76
CA ASP A 34 -9.35 -6.63 -21.33
C ASP A 34 -9.03 -5.13 -21.46
N GLY A 35 -7.77 -4.81 -21.77
CA GLY A 35 -7.28 -3.43 -21.89
C GLY A 35 -6.96 -2.74 -20.56
N VAL A 36 -7.18 -3.40 -19.43
CA VAL A 36 -6.84 -2.92 -18.09
C VAL A 36 -5.44 -3.40 -17.71
N VAL A 37 -4.50 -2.45 -17.55
CA VAL A 37 -3.11 -2.72 -17.17
C VAL A 37 -3.00 -2.80 -15.64
N THR A 38 -2.90 -4.02 -15.10
CA THR A 38 -2.94 -4.31 -13.66
C THR A 38 -1.56 -4.72 -13.14
N PRO A 39 -1.06 -4.18 -12.01
CA PRO A 39 0.17 -4.62 -11.39
C PRO A 39 0.10 -6.06 -10.89
N THR A 40 1.10 -6.87 -11.21
CA THR A 40 1.16 -8.29 -10.79
C THR A 40 2.40 -8.61 -9.96
N GLN A 41 3.52 -7.89 -10.18
CA GLN A 41 4.76 -8.08 -9.41
C GLN A 41 5.49 -6.75 -9.21
N LEU A 42 6.23 -6.66 -8.10
CA LEU A 42 7.09 -5.51 -7.77
C LEU A 42 8.52 -6.00 -7.54
N LEU A 43 9.52 -5.32 -8.09
CA LEU A 43 10.92 -5.51 -7.71
C LEU A 43 11.32 -4.39 -6.76
N ARG A 44 11.41 -4.72 -5.47
CA ARG A 44 11.71 -3.80 -4.37
C ARG A 44 12.97 -4.28 -3.66
N ASP A 45 13.98 -3.42 -3.53
CA ASP A 45 15.28 -3.76 -2.92
C ASP A 45 15.92 -5.04 -3.49
N GLY A 46 15.80 -5.27 -4.80
CA GLY A 46 16.31 -6.48 -5.46
C GLY A 46 15.53 -7.76 -5.14
N ARG A 47 14.40 -7.66 -4.45
CA ARG A 47 13.51 -8.78 -4.11
C ARG A 47 12.21 -8.69 -4.89
N LEU A 48 11.76 -9.82 -5.40
CA LEU A 48 10.46 -9.93 -6.09
C LEU A 48 9.33 -10.05 -5.07
N TRP A 49 8.34 -9.17 -5.16
CA TRP A 49 7.10 -9.20 -4.42
C TRP A 49 5.95 -9.56 -5.36
N VAL A 50 5.07 -10.45 -4.90
CA VAL A 50 3.89 -10.89 -5.64
C VAL A 50 2.69 -10.10 -5.19
N VAL A 51 1.99 -9.46 -6.13
CA VAL A 51 0.73 -8.78 -5.87
C VAL A 51 -0.39 -9.81 -5.74
N ARG A 52 -1.14 -9.75 -4.64
CA ARG A 52 -2.26 -10.64 -4.32
C ARG A 52 -3.61 -10.00 -4.63
N ALA A 53 -3.69 -8.69 -4.50
CA ALA A 53 -4.84 -7.89 -4.86
C ALA A 53 -4.37 -6.54 -5.39
N ALA A 54 -5.09 -5.98 -6.35
CA ALA A 54 -4.81 -4.69 -6.94
C ALA A 54 -6.13 -3.96 -7.22
N ALA A 55 -6.18 -2.68 -6.86
CA ALA A 55 -7.31 -1.80 -7.12
C ALA A 55 -6.81 -0.48 -7.69
N ALA A 56 -7.30 -0.10 -8.87
CA ALA A 56 -6.99 1.19 -9.46
C ALA A 56 -7.62 2.31 -8.60
N LEU A 57 -6.84 3.35 -8.33
CA LEU A 57 -7.30 4.53 -7.62
C LEU A 57 -7.71 5.61 -8.63
N PRO A 58 -8.82 6.31 -8.41
CA PRO A 58 -9.25 7.38 -9.30
C PRO A 58 -8.27 8.57 -9.26
N GLY A 59 -8.13 9.25 -10.40
CA GLY A 59 -7.38 10.49 -10.48
C GLY A 59 -6.68 10.71 -11.82
N PRO A 60 -5.96 11.83 -11.96
CA PRO A 60 -5.28 12.20 -13.19
C PRO A 60 -3.99 11.39 -13.46
N LEU A 61 -3.50 10.67 -12.46
CA LEU A 61 -2.31 9.82 -12.53
C LEU A 61 -2.71 8.36 -12.40
N VAL A 62 -1.94 7.47 -13.03
CA VAL A 62 -2.08 6.03 -12.84
C VAL A 62 -1.62 5.68 -11.44
N ARG A 63 -2.58 5.30 -10.59
CA ARG A 63 -2.35 4.94 -9.18
C ARG A 63 -3.06 3.64 -8.86
N TRP A 64 -2.41 2.82 -8.04
CA TRP A 64 -2.91 1.52 -7.63
C TRP A 64 -2.72 1.33 -6.14
N ARG A 65 -3.73 0.77 -5.48
CA ARG A 65 -3.55 0.17 -4.16
C ARG A 65 -3.36 -1.33 -4.36
N VAL A 66 -2.29 -1.88 -3.81
CA VAL A 66 -1.94 -3.30 -3.96
C VAL A 66 -1.65 -3.93 -2.61
N ASP A 67 -1.99 -5.20 -2.46
CA ASP A 67 -1.49 -6.03 -1.37
C ASP A 67 -0.40 -6.93 -1.92
N ALA A 68 0.86 -6.71 -1.53
CA ALA A 68 2.01 -7.42 -2.07
C ALA A 68 2.74 -8.22 -0.99
N THR A 69 3.20 -9.42 -1.31
CA THR A 69 3.97 -10.26 -0.39
C THR A 69 5.35 -10.61 -0.95
N PRO A 70 6.41 -10.59 -0.13
CA PRO A 70 7.76 -10.91 -0.56
C PRO A 70 8.03 -12.43 -0.63
N GLY A 71 7.03 -13.28 -0.37
CA GLY A 71 7.15 -14.73 -0.46
C GLY A 71 6.01 -15.51 0.21
N PRO A 72 5.95 -16.83 -0.02
CA PRO A 72 4.96 -17.69 0.63
C PRO A 72 5.12 -17.65 2.15
N GLY A 73 4.00 -17.64 2.87
CA GLY A 73 3.98 -17.59 4.34
C GLY A 73 4.31 -16.22 4.94
N VAL A 74 4.65 -15.21 4.14
CA VAL A 74 4.81 -13.83 4.61
C VAL A 74 3.51 -13.05 4.38
N PRO A 75 2.97 -12.37 5.41
CA PRO A 75 1.80 -11.52 5.26
C PRO A 75 1.96 -10.51 4.12
N ALA A 76 0.88 -10.27 3.37
CA ALA A 76 0.88 -9.22 2.38
C ALA A 76 0.90 -7.84 3.08
N VAL A 77 1.64 -6.92 2.47
CA VAL A 77 1.74 -5.53 2.91
C VAL A 77 0.94 -4.68 1.93
N PRO A 78 0.04 -3.81 2.43
CA PRO A 78 -0.67 -2.87 1.59
C PRO A 78 0.26 -1.74 1.15
N LEU A 79 0.33 -1.51 -0.17
CA LEU A 79 1.17 -0.50 -0.81
C LEU A 79 0.31 0.35 -1.74
N GLU A 80 0.71 1.61 -1.93
CA GLU A 80 0.21 2.45 -3.01
C GLU A 80 1.31 2.64 -4.04
N LEU A 81 1.02 2.28 -5.30
CA LEU A 81 1.87 2.49 -6.46
C LEU A 81 1.38 3.72 -7.22
N SER A 82 2.31 4.55 -7.65
CA SER A 82 2.04 5.69 -8.52
C SER A 82 3.01 5.68 -9.69
N ASP A 83 2.47 5.72 -10.92
CA ASP A 83 3.26 5.98 -12.11
C ASP A 83 3.27 7.48 -12.43
N GLN A 84 4.47 8.02 -12.62
CA GLN A 84 4.68 9.38 -13.09
C GLN A 84 5.59 9.33 -14.32
N HIS A 85 4.98 9.39 -15.50
CA HIS A 85 5.67 9.38 -16.79
C HIS A 85 6.57 8.14 -17.00
N GLY A 86 6.07 6.95 -16.65
CA GLY A 86 6.81 5.68 -16.78
C GLY A 86 7.79 5.41 -15.64
N ARG A 87 7.83 6.27 -14.62
CA ARG A 87 8.56 6.02 -13.38
C ARG A 87 7.60 5.64 -12.27
N TRP A 88 7.68 4.39 -11.84
CA TRP A 88 6.91 3.88 -10.71
C TRP A 88 7.56 4.23 -9.38
N THR A 89 6.72 4.66 -8.44
CA THR A 89 7.06 4.85 -7.04
C THR A 89 6.07 4.10 -6.17
N LEU A 90 6.52 3.62 -5.02
CA LEU A 90 5.66 3.02 -4.00
C LEU A 90 5.71 3.81 -2.69
N VAL A 91 4.65 3.67 -1.91
CA VAL A 91 4.63 3.99 -0.49
C VAL A 91 3.93 2.88 0.27
N GLU A 92 4.45 2.54 1.44
CA GLU A 92 3.73 1.68 2.39
C GLU A 92 2.57 2.47 2.97
N VAL A 93 1.36 1.92 2.87
CA VAL A 93 0.18 2.55 3.46
C VAL A 93 -0.14 1.82 4.75
N SER A 94 -0.34 2.56 5.84
CA SER A 94 -0.83 1.92 7.06
C SER A 94 -2.18 1.25 6.77
N ALA A 95 -2.36 0.02 7.26
CA ALA A 95 -3.66 -0.66 7.29
C ALA A 95 -4.67 0.03 8.24
N ALA A 96 -4.46 1.32 8.55
CA ALA A 96 -5.31 2.11 9.42
C ALA A 96 -6.68 2.27 8.75
N GLY A 97 -7.62 1.42 9.16
CA GLY A 97 -9.05 1.60 8.92
C GLY A 97 -9.59 1.07 7.59
N THR A 98 -8.90 0.15 6.91
CA THR A 98 -9.54 -0.63 5.84
C THR A 98 -9.73 -2.03 6.38
N GLY A 99 -10.98 -2.34 6.73
CA GLY A 99 -11.41 -3.73 6.83
C GLY A 99 -10.89 -4.47 5.61
N SER A 100 -10.43 -5.70 5.81
CA SER A 100 -10.17 -6.64 4.74
C SER A 100 -11.20 -6.43 3.64
N PRO A 101 -10.82 -6.26 2.36
CA PRO A 101 -11.80 -6.35 1.30
C PRO A 101 -12.30 -7.80 1.28
N SER A 102 -13.28 -8.12 2.14
CA SER A 102 -14.13 -9.28 1.98
C SER A 102 -15.08 -8.93 0.85
N TRP A 103 -14.68 -9.22 -0.37
CA TRP A 103 -15.60 -9.21 -1.49
C TRP A 103 -16.05 -10.65 -1.66
N SER A 104 -17.28 -10.91 -1.20
CA SER A 104 -18.03 -12.13 -1.46
C SER A 104 -18.44 -12.23 -2.92
#